data_AF-A0A0M6WI53-F1
#
_entry.id   AF-A0A0M6WI53-F1
#
_cell.length_a   1.000
_cell.length_b   1.000
_cell.length_c   1.000
_cell.angle_alpha   90.00
_cell.angle_beta   90.00
_cell.angle_gamma   90.00
#
_symmetry.space_group_name_H-M   'P 1'
#
loop_
_entity.id
_entity.type
_entity.pdbx_description
1 polymer ?
#
loop_
_entity_poly.entity_id
_entity_poly.type
_entity_poly.pdbx_seq_one_letter_code
_entity_poly.pdbx_strand_id
1 'polypeptide(L)'
;MKTINNFIKIIIFLVVLNGGILLITYVLTPKIPSFYWEKHYDAVFFGTSQSYCSFDPLIFDEYDLKTYNRGRQQQTMNYTYYYIKDALDVCDIDVVVLEVFGMFYEEDDTGFISEGVRDSSLNDMRMSETKIEAIRECVPEEMQISYFFPLDKYHFRWEELDYASWNGFYNSALKPYYEEADRGYKRWTESEVCVDDYWSIAFSEIRRDVYAGNIKYLDKIYELCQKKGAKLILVKAPLPCYDRVIEETNTVSDWAEEHDIELINYMRLQDVLELNFYTDSLDGGTHLNESGAGKVSKHLAAYLKENYFE
;
A
#
# COMPACT_ATOMS: atom_id res chain seq x y z
N MET A 1 40.53 -11.75 -39.63
CA MET A 1 40.27 -10.29 -39.49
C MET A 1 38.82 -9.89 -39.75
N LYS A 2 38.20 -10.18 -40.90
CA LYS A 2 36.79 -9.84 -41.18
C LYS A 2 35.79 -10.40 -40.14
N THR A 3 35.97 -11.65 -39.71
CA THR A 3 35.11 -12.32 -38.72
C THR A 3 35.19 -11.65 -37.35
N ILE A 4 36.39 -11.28 -36.91
CA ILE A 4 36.63 -10.56 -35.64
C ILE A 4 35.99 -9.16 -35.71
N ASN A 5 36.12 -8.46 -36.85
CA ASN A 5 35.53 -7.14 -37.03
C ASN A 5 33.99 -7.18 -37.03
N ASN A 6 33.39 -8.23 -37.62
CA ASN A 6 31.94 -8.43 -37.58
C ASN A 6 31.45 -8.79 -36.18
N PHE A 7 32.21 -9.61 -35.44
CA PHE A 7 31.89 -9.95 -34.06
C PHE A 7 31.92 -8.72 -33.14
N ILE A 8 32.94 -7.86 -33.28
CA ILE A 8 33.03 -6.59 -32.57
C ILE A 8 31.82 -5.69 -32.90
N LYS A 9 31.43 -5.59 -34.18
CA LYS A 9 30.24 -4.81 -34.59
C LYS A 9 28.95 -5.35 -33.97
N ILE A 10 28.78 -6.67 -33.89
CA ILE A 10 27.62 -7.30 -33.25
C ILE A 10 27.60 -6.97 -31.76
N ILE A 11 28.75 -7.08 -31.07
CA ILE A 11 28.83 -6.72 -29.65
C ILE A 11 28.48 -5.25 -29.44
N ILE A 12 29.06 -4.34 -30.23
CA ILE A 12 28.77 -2.90 -30.14
C ILE A 12 27.27 -2.66 -30.37
N PHE A 13 26.68 -3.28 -31.40
CA PHE A 13 25.25 -3.16 -31.67
C PHE A 13 24.40 -3.65 -30.49
N LEU A 14 24.73 -4.82 -29.92
CA LEU A 14 24.00 -5.36 -28.77
C LEU A 14 24.16 -4.48 -27.54
N VAL A 15 25.34 -3.92 -27.29
CA VAL A 15 25.56 -2.99 -26.17
C VAL A 15 24.72 -1.72 -26.36
N VAL A 16 24.71 -1.13 -27.56
CA VAL A 16 23.90 0.06 -27.87
C VAL A 16 22.41 -0.25 -27.77
N LEU A 17 21.96 -1.38 -28.30
CA LEU A 17 20.57 -1.81 -28.25
C LEU A 17 20.10 -2.04 -26.82
N ASN A 18 20.85 -2.81 -26.02
CA ASN A 18 20.51 -3.08 -24.63
C ASN A 18 20.60 -1.81 -23.77
N GLY A 19 21.61 -0.97 -23.98
CA GLY A 19 21.71 0.32 -23.31
C GLY A 19 20.53 1.24 -23.64
N GLY A 20 20.10 1.25 -24.91
CA GLY A 20 18.91 1.98 -25.35
C GLY A 20 17.63 1.45 -24.71
N ILE A 21 17.43 0.13 -24.70
CA ILE A 21 16.27 -0.51 -24.05
C ILE A 21 16.24 -0.19 -22.55
N LEU A 22 17.38 -0.31 -21.86
CA LEU A 22 17.47 0.00 -20.43
C LEU A 22 17.17 1.47 -20.14
N LEU A 23 17.69 2.38 -20.95
CA LEU A 23 17.44 3.81 -20.80
C LEU A 23 15.96 4.14 -21.06
N ILE A 24 15.38 3.61 -22.14
CA ILE A 24 13.97 3.81 -22.47
C ILE A 24 13.08 3.21 -21.37
N THR A 25 13.43 2.04 -20.86
CA THR A 25 12.73 1.43 -19.71
C THR A 25 12.80 2.36 -18.52
N TYR A 26 13.99 2.80 -18.12
CA TYR A 26 14.17 3.70 -16.99
C TYR A 26 13.37 5.02 -17.13
N VAL A 27 13.30 5.59 -18.33
CA VAL A 27 12.56 6.85 -18.60
C VAL A 27 11.05 6.62 -18.63
N LEU A 28 10.59 5.51 -19.20
CA LEU A 28 9.16 5.27 -19.43
C LEU A 28 8.49 4.48 -18.30
N THR A 29 9.22 3.74 -17.46
CA THR A 29 8.61 3.01 -16.34
C THR A 29 8.42 3.91 -15.10
N PRO A 30 7.44 3.61 -14.24
CA PRO A 30 7.29 4.29 -12.97
C PRO A 30 8.54 4.20 -12.09
N LYS A 31 8.78 5.23 -11.30
CA LYS A 31 9.88 5.25 -10.33
C LYS A 31 9.56 4.38 -9.13
N ILE A 32 10.60 3.74 -8.62
CA ILE A 32 10.54 3.03 -7.34
C ILE A 32 10.37 4.06 -6.21
N PRO A 33 9.41 3.87 -5.29
CA PRO A 33 9.18 4.75 -4.15
C PRO A 33 10.42 5.01 -3.27
N SER A 34 10.42 6.12 -2.55
CA SER A 34 11.42 6.46 -1.51
C SER A 34 11.48 5.47 -0.36
N PHE A 35 10.45 4.63 -0.18
CA PHE A 35 10.44 3.51 0.77
C PHE A 35 11.76 2.69 0.75
N TYR A 36 12.33 2.43 -0.42
CA TYR A 36 13.52 1.58 -0.53
C TYR A 36 14.83 2.32 -0.26
N TRP A 37 14.79 3.61 0.09
CA TRP A 37 15.98 4.39 0.43
C TRP A 37 16.43 4.15 1.88
N GLU A 38 15.50 3.73 2.73
CA GLU A 38 15.78 3.35 4.11
C GLU A 38 16.03 1.85 4.23
N LYS A 39 16.90 1.48 5.16
CA LYS A 39 17.18 0.06 5.47
C LYS A 39 16.35 -0.48 6.62
N HIS A 40 15.86 0.40 7.48
CA HIS A 40 15.15 0.06 8.70
C HIS A 40 13.97 1.01 8.88
N TYR A 41 12.85 0.47 9.36
CA TYR A 41 11.65 1.19 9.77
C TYR A 41 11.14 0.63 11.11
N ASP A 42 10.73 1.51 12.01
CA ASP A 42 10.07 1.10 13.26
C ASP A 42 8.69 0.50 12.94
N ALA A 43 7.91 1.17 12.09
CA ALA A 43 6.62 0.64 11.64
C ALA A 43 6.32 0.96 10.18
N VAL A 44 5.68 0.02 9.47
CA VAL A 44 5.20 0.24 8.10
C VAL A 44 3.72 -0.12 8.01
N PHE A 45 2.93 0.80 7.45
CA PHE A 45 1.49 0.64 7.29
C PHE A 45 1.14 0.02 5.95
N PHE A 46 0.24 -0.96 5.95
CA PHE A 46 -0.24 -1.65 4.76
C PHE A 46 -1.77 -1.71 4.77
N GLY A 47 -2.38 -1.82 3.59
CA GLY A 47 -3.82 -1.99 3.45
C GLY A 47 -4.42 -1.10 2.37
N THR A 48 -5.73 -0.93 2.41
CA THR A 48 -6.46 -0.22 1.34
C THR A 48 -6.29 1.30 1.41
N SER A 49 -7.20 2.04 0.75
CA SER A 49 -7.28 3.49 0.89
C SER A 49 -7.53 3.97 2.31
N GLN A 50 -8.12 3.12 3.14
CA GLN A 50 -8.25 3.34 4.57
C GLN A 50 -6.87 3.54 5.23
N SER A 51 -5.85 2.77 4.87
CA SER A 51 -4.49 2.93 5.41
C SER A 51 -3.86 4.25 4.94
N TYR A 52 -3.83 4.50 3.63
CA TYR A 52 -3.09 5.66 3.10
C TYR A 52 -3.74 7.01 3.44
N CYS A 53 -5.03 7.03 3.74
CA CYS A 53 -5.73 8.23 4.21
C CYS A 53 -5.69 8.42 5.73
N SER A 54 -5.36 7.39 6.53
CA SER A 54 -5.50 7.46 7.99
C SER A 54 -4.19 7.57 8.76
N PHE A 55 -3.08 7.08 8.20
CA PHE A 55 -1.78 7.07 8.89
C PHE A 55 -0.80 8.01 8.20
N ASP A 56 -0.52 9.15 8.84
CA ASP A 56 0.40 10.18 8.34
C ASP A 56 1.78 10.01 8.99
N PRO A 57 2.80 9.50 8.26
CA PRO A 57 4.15 9.34 8.77
C PRO A 57 4.75 10.59 9.43
N LEU A 58 4.40 11.80 8.99
CA LEU A 58 4.94 13.03 9.58
C LEU A 58 4.54 13.21 11.04
N ILE A 59 3.38 12.69 11.45
CA ILE A 59 2.93 12.71 12.84
C ILE A 59 3.72 11.71 13.68
N PHE A 60 4.08 10.56 13.10
CA PHE A 60 4.90 9.57 13.80
C PHE A 60 6.33 10.08 14.05
N ASP A 61 6.84 11.00 13.22
CA ASP A 61 8.12 11.67 13.48
C ASP A 61 8.10 12.46 14.80
N GLU A 62 6.94 13.01 15.21
CA GLU A 62 6.80 13.72 16.50
C GLU A 62 7.00 12.79 17.72
N TYR A 63 6.92 11.47 17.50
CA TYR A 63 7.11 10.42 18.52
C TYR A 63 8.45 9.69 18.35
N ASP A 64 9.36 10.23 17.52
CA ASP A 64 10.64 9.62 17.16
C ASP A 64 10.47 8.22 16.53
N LEU A 65 9.41 8.00 15.75
CA LEU A 65 9.13 6.75 15.05
C LEU A 65 9.35 6.93 13.54
N LYS A 66 10.30 6.20 12.98
CA LYS A 66 10.54 6.14 11.55
C LYS A 66 9.53 5.22 10.88
N THR A 67 8.57 5.83 10.18
CA THR A 67 7.48 5.10 9.54
C THR A 67 7.35 5.37 8.04
N TYR A 68 6.56 4.52 7.38
CA TYR A 68 6.18 4.68 5.98
C TYR A 68 4.79 4.09 5.72
N ASN A 69 3.97 4.74 4.88
CA ASN A 69 2.65 4.23 4.49
C ASN A 69 2.65 3.58 3.09
N ARG A 70 2.57 2.26 3.06
CA ARG A 70 2.52 1.46 1.82
C ARG A 70 1.09 1.08 1.40
N GLY A 71 0.06 1.65 2.03
CA GLY A 71 -1.32 1.44 1.61
C GLY A 71 -1.60 2.00 0.21
N ARG A 72 -2.45 1.33 -0.57
CA ARG A 72 -2.90 1.79 -1.90
C ARG A 72 -4.40 1.60 -2.06
N GLN A 73 -4.96 2.24 -3.08
CA GLN A 73 -6.39 2.13 -3.36
C GLN A 73 -6.74 0.66 -3.62
N GLN A 74 -7.80 0.16 -2.96
CA GLN A 74 -8.36 -1.17 -3.22
C GLN A 74 -7.33 -2.32 -3.20
N GLN A 75 -6.35 -2.28 -2.31
CA GLN A 75 -5.43 -3.41 -2.13
C GLN A 75 -6.17 -4.61 -1.55
N THR A 76 -6.41 -5.63 -2.38
CA THR A 76 -6.90 -6.92 -1.92
C THR A 76 -5.81 -7.66 -1.14
N MET A 77 -6.20 -8.65 -0.33
CA MET A 77 -5.29 -9.33 0.60
C MET A 77 -4.13 -10.06 -0.10
N ASN A 78 -4.34 -10.55 -1.32
CA ASN A 78 -3.27 -11.15 -2.13
C ASN A 78 -2.17 -10.13 -2.50
N TYR A 79 -2.53 -8.95 -3.01
CA TYR A 79 -1.55 -7.88 -3.28
C TYR A 79 -0.88 -7.40 -1.99
N THR A 80 -1.65 -7.26 -0.91
CA THR A 80 -1.13 -6.82 0.41
C THR A 80 -0.06 -7.78 0.93
N TYR A 81 -0.29 -9.10 0.82
CA TYR A 81 0.71 -10.11 1.17
C TYR A 81 2.03 -9.92 0.41
N TYR A 82 1.96 -9.73 -0.92
CA TYR A 82 3.18 -9.53 -1.71
C TYR A 82 3.87 -8.19 -1.44
N TYR A 83 3.12 -7.17 -1.05
CA TYR A 83 3.67 -5.90 -0.57
C TYR A 83 4.47 -6.05 0.71
N ILE A 84 3.89 -6.75 1.69
CA ILE A 84 4.55 -7.03 2.96
C ILE A 84 5.76 -7.92 2.73
N LYS A 85 5.65 -8.94 1.86
CA LYS A 85 6.77 -9.80 1.48
C LYS A 85 7.92 -9.01 0.84
N ASP A 86 7.63 -8.15 -0.13
CA ASP A 86 8.66 -7.34 -0.78
C ASP A 86 9.29 -6.33 0.20
N ALA A 87 8.52 -5.78 1.14
CA ALA A 87 9.03 -4.90 2.19
C ALA A 87 9.95 -5.65 3.17
N LEU A 88 9.55 -6.81 3.69
CA LEU A 88 10.32 -7.62 4.64
C LEU A 88 11.49 -8.38 3.99
N ASP A 89 11.57 -8.41 2.66
CA ASP A 89 12.74 -8.96 1.95
C ASP A 89 13.88 -7.96 1.85
N VAL A 90 13.62 -6.67 2.11
CA VAL A 90 14.51 -5.58 1.66
C VAL A 90 14.81 -4.55 2.74
N CYS A 91 13.89 -4.38 3.68
CA CYS A 91 14.02 -3.53 4.84
C CYS A 91 13.87 -4.37 6.11
N ASP A 92 14.58 -3.97 7.15
CA ASP A 92 14.33 -4.40 8.53
C ASP A 92 13.11 -3.63 9.06
N ILE A 93 12.05 -4.34 9.48
CA ILE A 93 10.79 -3.72 9.91
C ILE A 93 10.40 -4.34 11.25
N ASP A 94 10.33 -3.53 12.29
CA ASP A 94 10.00 -4.03 13.64
C ASP A 94 8.50 -4.35 13.75
N VAL A 95 7.64 -3.45 13.24
CA VAL A 95 6.17 -3.60 13.30
C VAL A 95 5.52 -3.43 11.91
N VAL A 96 4.80 -4.47 11.47
CA VAL A 96 3.88 -4.44 10.35
C VAL A 96 2.49 -4.08 10.86
N VAL A 97 1.98 -2.95 10.41
CA VAL A 97 0.62 -2.48 10.74
C VAL A 97 -0.28 -2.74 9.55
N LEU A 98 -1.24 -3.65 9.69
CA LEU A 98 -2.16 -4.02 8.62
C LEU A 98 -3.55 -3.42 8.86
N GLU A 99 -3.98 -2.51 7.98
CA GLU A 99 -5.37 -2.05 7.95
C GLU A 99 -6.26 -3.09 7.29
N VAL A 100 -7.31 -3.51 8.01
CA VAL A 100 -8.05 -4.74 7.69
C VAL A 100 -9.21 -4.58 6.72
N PHE A 101 -9.48 -3.39 6.17
CA PHE A 101 -10.62 -3.21 5.25
C PHE A 101 -10.51 -4.08 3.99
N GLY A 102 -9.29 -4.46 3.59
CA GLY A 102 -9.06 -5.40 2.49
C GLY A 102 -9.64 -6.79 2.73
N MET A 103 -9.92 -7.15 3.99
CA MET A 103 -10.60 -8.39 4.36
C MET A 103 -12.05 -8.44 3.88
N PHE A 104 -12.67 -7.29 3.61
CA PHE A 104 -14.11 -7.18 3.33
C PHE A 104 -14.44 -7.24 1.83
N TYR A 105 -13.42 -7.43 0.99
CA TYR A 105 -13.60 -7.68 -0.44
C TYR A 105 -14.00 -9.13 -0.70
N GLU A 106 -14.96 -9.33 -1.59
CA GLU A 106 -15.42 -10.64 -2.00
C GLU A 106 -14.58 -11.20 -3.16
N GLU A 107 -14.77 -12.48 -3.49
CA GLU A 107 -14.10 -13.12 -4.64
C GLU A 107 -14.28 -12.32 -5.94
N ASP A 108 -15.51 -11.87 -6.21
CA ASP A 108 -15.83 -11.09 -7.41
C ASP A 108 -15.08 -9.74 -7.44
N ASP A 109 -14.88 -9.10 -6.29
CA ASP A 109 -14.15 -7.83 -6.19
C ASP A 109 -12.68 -7.98 -6.61
N THR A 110 -12.08 -9.17 -6.40
CA THR A 110 -10.71 -9.47 -6.85
C THR A 110 -10.61 -9.59 -8.38
N GLY A 111 -11.70 -9.95 -9.05
CA GLY A 111 -11.78 -10.02 -10.51
C GLY A 111 -11.98 -8.65 -11.18
N PHE A 112 -12.60 -7.70 -10.49
CA PHE A 112 -12.90 -6.36 -10.99
C PHE A 112 -11.89 -5.27 -10.58
N ILE A 113 -10.70 -5.67 -10.13
CA ILE A 113 -9.63 -4.71 -9.85
C ILE A 113 -9.32 -3.94 -11.15
N SER A 114 -9.45 -2.61 -11.10
CA SER A 114 -9.12 -1.76 -12.24
C SER A 114 -7.63 -1.86 -12.58
N GLU A 115 -7.28 -1.61 -13.84
CA GLU A 115 -5.89 -1.60 -14.26
C GLU A 115 -5.03 -0.64 -13.42
N GLY A 116 -5.55 0.55 -13.10
CA GLY A 116 -4.86 1.53 -12.26
C GLY A 116 -4.55 1.03 -10.83
N VAL A 117 -5.42 0.19 -10.25
CA VAL A 117 -5.17 -0.41 -8.93
C VAL A 117 -4.07 -1.48 -9.01
N ARG A 118 -4.10 -2.33 -10.04
CA ARG A 118 -3.02 -3.30 -10.27
C ARG A 118 -1.68 -2.62 -10.49
N ASP A 119 -1.67 -1.55 -11.27
CA ASP A 119 -0.47 -0.77 -11.57
C ASP A 119 0.10 -0.06 -10.36
N SER A 120 -0.74 0.68 -9.63
CA SER A 120 -0.31 1.38 -8.42
C SER A 120 0.25 0.42 -7.36
N SER A 121 -0.18 -0.85 -7.39
CA SER A 121 0.42 -1.90 -6.57
C SER A 121 1.74 -2.43 -7.18
N LEU A 122 1.70 -3.05 -8.35
CA LEU A 122 2.86 -3.78 -8.86
C LEU A 122 4.02 -2.88 -9.29
N ASN A 123 3.77 -1.65 -9.72
CA ASN A 123 4.83 -0.75 -10.16
C ASN A 123 5.73 -0.26 -9.03
N ASP A 124 5.17 -0.12 -7.83
CA ASP A 124 5.90 0.32 -6.64
C ASP A 124 6.81 -0.78 -6.08
N MET A 125 6.65 -2.03 -6.54
CA MET A 125 7.55 -3.13 -6.23
C MET A 125 8.80 -3.08 -7.13
N ARG A 126 9.97 -3.33 -6.53
CA ARG A 126 11.20 -3.54 -7.31
C ARG A 126 11.08 -4.83 -8.11
N MET A 127 11.82 -4.94 -9.21
CA MET A 127 11.90 -6.22 -9.92
C MET A 127 12.64 -7.22 -9.03
N SER A 128 11.89 -8.17 -8.46
CA SER A 128 12.33 -9.17 -7.49
C SER A 128 11.60 -10.50 -7.75
N GLU A 129 12.07 -11.59 -7.14
CA GLU A 129 11.34 -12.87 -7.15
C GLU A 129 9.92 -12.68 -6.60
N THR A 130 9.78 -11.87 -5.54
CA THR A 130 8.50 -11.52 -4.94
C THR A 130 7.57 -10.80 -5.90
N LYS A 131 8.06 -9.85 -6.71
CA LYS A 131 7.25 -9.21 -7.76
C LYS A 131 6.83 -10.19 -8.85
N ILE A 132 7.71 -11.13 -9.23
CA ILE A 132 7.38 -12.15 -10.23
C ILE A 132 6.27 -13.07 -9.72
N GLU A 133 6.35 -13.51 -8.46
CA GLU A 133 5.29 -14.28 -7.82
C GLU A 133 3.98 -13.48 -7.73
N ALA A 134 4.04 -12.20 -7.35
CA ALA A 134 2.88 -11.32 -7.28
C ALA A 134 2.17 -11.21 -8.63
N ILE A 135 2.91 -11.02 -9.73
CA ILE A 135 2.33 -10.98 -11.07
C ILE A 135 1.64 -12.31 -11.41
N ARG A 136 2.27 -13.45 -11.11
CA ARG A 136 1.70 -14.77 -11.44
C ARG A 136 0.42 -15.08 -10.67
N GLU A 137 0.34 -14.64 -9.43
CA GLU A 137 -0.75 -15.00 -8.51
C GLU A 137 -1.88 -13.97 -8.48
N CYS A 138 -1.57 -12.70 -8.75
CA CYS A 138 -2.55 -11.60 -8.62
C CYS A 138 -3.04 -11.04 -9.95
N VAL A 139 -2.37 -11.33 -11.08
CA VAL A 139 -2.73 -10.81 -12.41
C VAL A 139 -3.26 -11.96 -13.29
N PRO A 140 -4.40 -11.77 -13.98
CA PRO A 140 -4.90 -12.73 -14.96
C PRO A 140 -3.84 -13.12 -15.99
N GLU A 141 -3.77 -14.41 -16.33
CA GLU A 141 -2.69 -15.01 -17.14
C GLU A 141 -2.48 -14.26 -18.47
N GLU A 142 -3.58 -13.87 -19.12
CA GLU A 142 -3.58 -13.15 -20.40
C GLU A 142 -2.94 -11.76 -20.31
N MET A 143 -2.86 -11.17 -19.11
CA MET A 143 -2.26 -9.85 -18.89
C MET A 143 -0.83 -9.92 -18.36
N GLN A 144 -0.36 -11.06 -17.84
CA GLN A 144 0.91 -11.13 -17.09
C GLN A 144 2.12 -10.64 -17.90
N ILE A 145 2.15 -10.89 -19.21
CA ILE A 145 3.25 -10.47 -20.09
C ILE A 145 3.47 -8.94 -20.03
N SER A 146 2.39 -8.15 -19.98
CA SER A 146 2.50 -6.68 -19.95
C SER A 146 3.02 -6.16 -18.61
N TYR A 147 2.86 -6.91 -17.52
CA TYR A 147 3.42 -6.58 -16.20
C TYR A 147 4.87 -7.05 -16.05
N PHE A 148 5.28 -8.12 -16.72
CA PHE A 148 6.70 -8.51 -16.81
C PHE A 148 7.51 -7.57 -17.70
N PHE A 149 6.91 -7.10 -18.80
CA PHE A 149 7.53 -6.25 -19.79
C PHE A 149 6.77 -4.92 -19.91
N PRO A 150 6.92 -4.04 -18.91
CA PRO A 150 6.12 -2.82 -18.79
C PRO A 150 6.34 -1.81 -19.92
N LEU A 151 7.36 -1.99 -20.76
CA LEU A 151 7.58 -1.15 -21.95
C LEU A 151 6.40 -1.17 -22.91
N ASP A 152 5.76 -2.32 -23.12
CA ASP A 152 4.57 -2.42 -23.97
C ASP A 152 3.39 -1.64 -23.36
N LYS A 153 3.35 -1.57 -22.03
CA LYS A 153 2.30 -0.85 -21.32
C LYS A 153 2.52 0.66 -21.28
N TYR A 154 3.75 1.09 -21.01
CA TYR A 154 4.09 2.52 -20.87
C TYR A 154 4.62 3.16 -22.16
N HIS A 155 4.51 2.46 -23.30
CA HIS A 155 5.05 2.98 -24.55
C HIS A 155 4.50 4.35 -24.90
N PHE A 156 3.23 4.67 -24.56
CA PHE A 156 2.58 5.96 -24.80
C PHE A 156 3.14 7.15 -24.00
N ARG A 157 3.92 6.92 -22.93
CA ARG A 157 4.48 8.02 -22.10
C ARG A 157 5.50 8.88 -22.83
N TRP A 158 6.02 8.43 -23.96
CA TRP A 158 6.85 9.28 -24.83
C TRP A 158 6.11 10.55 -25.29
N GLU A 159 4.78 10.53 -25.35
CA GLU A 159 3.96 11.70 -25.69
C GLU A 159 3.88 12.73 -24.55
N GLU A 160 4.14 12.31 -23.31
CA GLU A 160 4.14 13.17 -22.11
C GLU A 160 5.48 13.86 -21.86
N LEU A 161 6.53 13.49 -22.60
CA LEU A 161 7.87 14.02 -22.43
C LEU A 161 7.94 15.46 -22.97
N ASP A 162 8.39 16.39 -22.11
CA ASP A 162 8.58 17.77 -22.50
C ASP A 162 9.94 17.95 -23.17
N TYR A 163 9.96 18.12 -24.49
CA TYR A 163 11.18 18.33 -25.26
C TYR A 163 11.62 19.80 -25.38
N ALA A 164 10.92 20.74 -24.73
CA ALA A 164 11.18 22.18 -24.87
C ALA A 164 12.54 22.61 -24.32
N SER A 165 13.10 21.88 -23.34
CA SER A 165 14.44 22.11 -22.81
C SER A 165 15.02 20.85 -22.16
N TRP A 166 16.34 20.82 -21.91
CA TRP A 166 16.97 19.73 -21.15
C TRP A 166 16.36 19.58 -19.76
N ASN A 167 16.08 20.68 -19.07
CA ASN A 167 15.43 20.65 -17.75
C ASN A 167 13.96 20.20 -17.86
N GLY A 168 13.23 20.60 -18.91
CA GLY A 168 11.87 20.14 -19.17
C GLY A 168 11.81 18.63 -19.42
N PHE A 169 12.71 18.12 -20.26
CA PHE A 169 12.84 16.70 -20.55
C PHE A 169 13.24 15.93 -19.29
N TYR A 170 14.26 16.40 -18.57
CA TYR A 170 14.72 15.78 -17.33
C TYR A 170 13.59 15.74 -16.28
N ASN A 171 12.87 16.84 -16.07
CA ASN A 171 11.79 16.91 -15.10
C ASN A 171 10.59 16.03 -15.49
N SER A 172 10.19 16.03 -16.77
CA SER A 172 9.08 15.18 -17.26
C SER A 172 9.43 13.69 -17.24
N ALA A 173 10.64 13.33 -17.67
CA ALA A 173 11.15 11.95 -17.59
C ALA A 173 11.29 11.47 -16.13
N LEU A 174 11.56 12.38 -15.20
CA LEU A 174 11.67 12.07 -13.78
C LEU A 174 10.38 12.28 -12.99
N LYS A 175 9.29 12.70 -13.63
CA LYS A 175 8.01 12.88 -12.97
C LYS A 175 7.49 11.51 -12.50
N PRO A 176 7.30 11.31 -11.19
CA PRO A 176 6.71 10.07 -10.71
C PRO A 176 5.25 9.98 -11.17
N TYR A 177 4.75 8.76 -11.35
CA TYR A 177 3.37 8.50 -11.80
C TYR A 177 2.35 8.93 -10.72
N TYR A 178 2.78 8.89 -9.46
CA TYR A 178 2.05 9.42 -8.31
C TYR A 178 2.96 10.35 -7.52
N GLU A 179 2.40 11.44 -7.00
CA GLU A 179 3.07 12.18 -5.94
C GLU A 179 3.13 11.28 -4.72
N GLU A 180 4.34 10.90 -4.33
CA GLU A 180 4.62 10.16 -3.11
C GLU A 180 4.54 11.14 -1.93
N ALA A 181 3.37 11.78 -1.77
CA ALA A 181 3.13 12.71 -0.69
C ALA A 181 3.47 12.04 0.64
N ASP A 182 4.23 12.75 1.47
CA ASP A 182 4.47 12.45 2.88
C ASP A 182 4.74 10.97 3.20
N ARG A 183 5.63 10.31 2.43
CA ARG A 183 5.98 8.89 2.58
C ARG A 183 4.79 7.93 2.37
N GLY A 184 4.01 8.22 1.33
CA GLY A 184 2.89 7.40 0.86
C GLY A 184 1.53 7.73 1.50
N TYR A 185 1.50 8.69 2.42
CA TYR A 185 0.26 9.25 2.96
C TYR A 185 -0.38 10.23 1.97
N LYS A 186 -1.69 10.11 1.76
CA LYS A 186 -2.42 11.03 0.88
C LYS A 186 -3.08 12.13 1.70
N ARG A 187 -2.45 13.30 1.71
CA ARG A 187 -2.96 14.49 2.41
C ARG A 187 -4.13 15.08 1.66
N TRP A 188 -5.28 15.11 2.31
CA TRP A 188 -6.48 15.75 1.81
C TRP A 188 -6.97 16.80 2.80
N THR A 189 -7.14 18.02 2.32
CA THR A 189 -7.58 19.14 3.15
C THR A 189 -9.07 19.44 2.99
N GLU A 190 -9.68 18.89 1.94
CA GLU A 190 -11.11 18.98 1.72
C GLU A 190 -11.89 18.24 2.81
N SER A 191 -13.13 18.67 3.01
CA SER A 191 -14.04 18.00 3.91
C SER A 191 -15.43 17.93 3.32
N GLU A 192 -15.99 16.74 3.35
CA GLU A 192 -17.40 16.48 3.09
C GLU A 192 -18.02 15.86 4.34
N VAL A 193 -19.11 16.47 4.79
CA VAL A 193 -19.81 16.10 6.02
C VAL A 193 -20.37 14.68 5.89
N CYS A 194 -20.06 13.83 6.87
CA CYS A 194 -20.85 12.63 7.11
C CYS A 194 -21.86 12.92 8.23
N VAL A 195 -23.14 12.66 7.96
CA VAL A 195 -24.25 12.90 8.91
C VAL A 195 -24.69 11.62 9.61
N ASP A 196 -24.24 10.46 9.13
CA ASP A 196 -24.70 9.16 9.61
C ASP A 196 -24.00 8.79 10.93
N ASP A 197 -24.78 8.73 12.01
CA ASP A 197 -24.32 8.56 13.41
C ASP A 197 -24.60 7.15 13.96
N TYR A 198 -24.26 6.11 13.20
CA TYR A 198 -24.47 4.72 13.60
C TYR A 198 -23.41 4.20 14.59
N TRP A 199 -22.91 5.04 15.50
CA TRP A 199 -21.83 4.65 16.42
C TRP A 199 -22.25 3.61 17.46
N SER A 200 -23.54 3.57 17.80
CA SER A 200 -24.08 2.58 18.73
C SER A 200 -23.88 1.14 18.26
N ILE A 201 -23.84 0.90 16.94
CA ILE A 201 -23.62 -0.45 16.39
C ILE A 201 -22.14 -0.86 16.35
N ALA A 202 -21.19 0.05 16.62
CA ALA A 202 -19.77 -0.29 16.68
C ALA A 202 -19.44 -1.36 17.73
N PHE A 203 -20.33 -1.50 18.73
CA PHE A 203 -20.26 -2.51 19.80
C PHE A 203 -21.18 -3.71 19.56
N SER A 204 -21.69 -3.88 18.33
CA SER A 204 -22.39 -5.10 17.95
C SER A 204 -21.48 -6.30 18.14
N GLU A 205 -22.07 -7.41 18.59
CA GLU A 205 -21.44 -8.72 18.77
C GLU A 205 -21.87 -9.68 17.65
N ILE A 206 -22.44 -9.21 16.56
CA ILE A 206 -22.77 -10.09 15.42
C ILE A 206 -21.50 -10.33 14.60
N ARG A 207 -21.34 -11.54 14.08
CA ARG A 207 -20.22 -11.93 13.22
C ARG A 207 -20.76 -12.25 11.83
N ARG A 208 -19.98 -11.89 10.81
CA ARG A 208 -20.24 -12.22 9.41
C ARG A 208 -18.99 -12.86 8.83
N ASP A 209 -19.18 -13.94 8.10
CA ASP A 209 -18.08 -14.65 7.46
C ASP A 209 -17.35 -13.73 6.48
N VAL A 210 -16.02 -13.79 6.53
CA VAL A 210 -15.13 -13.15 5.58
C VAL A 210 -14.75 -14.16 4.50
N TYR A 211 -14.59 -13.70 3.26
CA TYR A 211 -14.14 -14.54 2.15
C TYR A 211 -12.90 -15.36 2.52
N ALA A 212 -12.97 -16.68 2.37
CA ALA A 212 -11.93 -17.61 2.79
C ALA A 212 -10.56 -17.34 2.12
N GLY A 213 -10.55 -16.78 0.91
CA GLY A 213 -9.31 -16.36 0.27
C GLY A 213 -8.60 -15.23 1.03
N ASN A 214 -9.35 -14.30 1.63
CA ASN A 214 -8.77 -13.22 2.44
C ASN A 214 -8.18 -13.76 3.74
N ILE A 215 -8.89 -14.68 4.43
CA ILE A 215 -8.36 -15.38 5.61
C ILE A 215 -7.06 -16.11 5.27
N LYS A 216 -7.02 -16.87 4.18
CA LYS A 216 -5.80 -17.55 3.71
C LYS A 216 -4.61 -16.59 3.55
N TYR A 217 -4.84 -15.39 3.02
CA TYR A 217 -3.76 -14.41 2.87
C TYR A 217 -3.39 -13.73 4.19
N LEU A 218 -4.35 -13.53 5.10
CA LEU A 218 -4.07 -13.07 6.46
C LEU A 218 -3.18 -14.07 7.21
N ASP A 219 -3.48 -15.37 7.12
CA ASP A 219 -2.64 -16.44 7.68
C ASP A 219 -1.22 -16.39 7.09
N LYS A 220 -1.09 -16.25 5.76
CA LYS A 220 0.21 -16.10 5.10
C LYS A 220 0.98 -14.86 5.56
N ILE A 221 0.30 -13.74 5.81
CA ILE A 221 0.93 -12.51 6.32
C ILE A 221 1.43 -12.74 7.74
N TYR A 222 0.63 -13.38 8.59
CA TYR A 222 1.02 -13.74 9.95
C TYR A 222 2.26 -14.65 9.98
N GLU A 223 2.23 -15.76 9.23
CA GLU A 223 3.36 -16.68 9.12
C GLU A 223 4.63 -15.99 8.60
N LEU A 224 4.47 -15.09 7.63
CA LEU A 224 5.57 -14.32 7.06
C LEU A 224 6.19 -13.38 8.09
N CYS A 225 5.38 -12.63 8.85
CA CYS A 225 5.86 -11.74 9.90
C CYS A 225 6.62 -12.53 10.98
N GLN A 226 6.04 -13.65 11.45
CA GLN A 226 6.68 -14.58 12.39
C GLN A 226 8.04 -15.07 11.87
N LYS A 227 8.10 -15.54 10.62
CA LYS A 227 9.33 -16.03 9.98
C LYS A 227 10.41 -14.95 9.86
N LYS A 228 9.99 -13.69 9.65
CA LYS A 228 10.89 -12.54 9.46
C LYS A 228 11.25 -11.84 10.77
N GLY A 229 10.63 -12.22 11.88
CA GLY A 229 10.84 -11.58 13.18
C GLY A 229 10.13 -10.23 13.34
N ALA A 230 9.22 -9.89 12.44
CA ALA A 230 8.42 -8.67 12.52
C ALA A 230 7.16 -8.91 13.36
N LYS A 231 6.78 -7.93 14.17
CA LYS A 231 5.49 -7.94 14.88
C LYS A 231 4.37 -7.58 13.90
N LEU A 232 3.25 -8.28 13.98
CA LEU A 232 2.04 -7.95 13.23
C LEU A 232 1.03 -7.34 14.20
N ILE A 233 0.50 -6.17 13.85
CA ILE A 233 -0.70 -5.63 14.48
C ILE A 233 -1.76 -5.37 13.42
N LEU A 234 -3.02 -5.55 13.80
CA LEU A 234 -4.16 -5.25 12.96
C LEU A 234 -4.77 -3.92 13.39
N VAL A 235 -5.25 -3.15 12.42
CA VAL A 235 -5.94 -1.89 12.67
C VAL A 235 -7.18 -1.83 11.80
N LYS A 236 -8.29 -1.36 12.37
CA LYS A 236 -9.44 -0.93 11.59
C LYS A 236 -9.53 0.59 11.65
N ALA A 237 -9.31 1.26 10.52
CA ALA A 237 -9.44 2.71 10.43
C ALA A 237 -10.91 3.15 10.65
N PRO A 238 -11.17 4.36 11.17
CA PRO A 238 -12.52 4.88 11.31
C PRO A 238 -13.25 5.02 9.97
N LEU A 239 -14.50 4.57 9.94
CA LEU A 239 -15.50 4.95 8.95
C LEU A 239 -16.89 4.88 9.61
N PRO A 240 -17.93 5.51 9.02
CA PRO A 240 -19.30 5.34 9.47
C PRO A 240 -19.65 3.88 9.61
N CYS A 241 -20.14 3.52 10.79
CA CYS A 241 -20.45 2.13 11.09
C CYS A 241 -21.70 1.70 10.32
N TYR A 242 -21.62 0.57 9.63
CA TYR A 242 -22.77 -0.14 9.08
C TYR A 242 -22.57 -1.63 9.30
N ASP A 243 -23.68 -2.38 9.39
CA ASP A 243 -23.72 -3.75 9.91
C ASP A 243 -22.61 -4.64 9.35
N ARG A 244 -22.47 -4.69 8.01
CA ARG A 244 -21.48 -5.53 7.34
C ARG A 244 -20.05 -5.30 7.85
N VAL A 245 -19.60 -4.04 7.90
CA VAL A 245 -18.22 -3.72 8.31
C VAL A 245 -17.97 -4.06 9.77
N ILE A 246 -18.95 -3.83 10.65
CA ILE A 246 -18.80 -4.20 12.06
C ILE A 246 -18.73 -5.72 12.20
N GLU A 247 -19.67 -6.43 11.56
CA GLU A 247 -19.78 -7.88 11.65
C GLU A 247 -18.54 -8.59 11.10
N GLU A 248 -17.99 -8.12 9.99
CA GLU A 248 -16.75 -8.66 9.42
C GLU A 248 -15.52 -8.24 10.23
N THR A 249 -15.48 -7.02 10.80
CA THR A 249 -14.41 -6.62 11.72
C THR A 249 -14.40 -7.51 12.98
N ASN A 250 -15.56 -7.89 13.50
CA ASN A 250 -15.67 -8.81 14.63
C ASN A 250 -15.09 -10.19 14.29
N THR A 251 -15.37 -10.71 13.10
CA THR A 251 -14.76 -11.98 12.63
C THR A 251 -13.24 -11.88 12.55
N VAL A 252 -12.70 -10.76 12.08
CA VAL A 252 -11.24 -10.53 12.07
C VAL A 252 -10.68 -10.36 13.49
N SER A 253 -11.47 -9.79 14.42
CA SER A 253 -11.12 -9.68 15.84
C SER A 253 -11.03 -11.05 16.51
N ASP A 254 -11.98 -11.95 16.24
CA ASP A 254 -11.94 -13.32 16.75
C ASP A 254 -10.69 -14.05 16.23
N TRP A 255 -10.37 -13.90 14.93
CA TRP A 255 -9.12 -14.43 14.36
C TRP A 255 -7.86 -13.84 15.04
N ALA A 256 -7.86 -12.54 15.35
CA ALA A 256 -6.72 -11.88 15.99
C ALA A 256 -6.51 -12.39 17.42
N GLU A 257 -7.59 -12.57 18.20
CA GLU A 257 -7.55 -13.14 19.55
C GLU A 257 -7.01 -14.58 19.55
N GLU A 258 -7.46 -15.42 18.60
CA GLU A 258 -6.97 -16.79 18.45
C GLU A 258 -5.46 -16.88 18.20
N HIS A 259 -4.87 -15.83 17.62
CA HIS A 259 -3.45 -15.76 17.25
C HIS A 259 -2.60 -14.88 18.18
N ASP A 260 -3.17 -14.36 19.27
CA ASP A 260 -2.51 -13.42 20.18
C ASP A 260 -1.97 -12.17 19.45
N ILE A 261 -2.79 -11.62 18.55
CA ILE A 261 -2.50 -10.43 17.76
C ILE A 261 -3.44 -9.30 18.18
N GLU A 262 -2.86 -8.13 18.41
CA GLU A 262 -3.64 -6.93 18.71
C GLU A 262 -4.45 -6.47 17.49
N LEU A 263 -5.73 -6.16 17.69
CA LEU A 263 -6.56 -5.43 16.73
C LEU A 263 -7.07 -4.13 17.34
N ILE A 264 -6.52 -3.00 16.89
CA ILE A 264 -6.97 -1.67 17.29
C ILE A 264 -8.17 -1.28 16.41
N ASN A 265 -9.37 -1.39 16.96
CA ASN A 265 -10.59 -1.02 16.26
C ASN A 265 -10.95 0.45 16.53
N TYR A 266 -10.49 1.37 15.68
CA TYR A 266 -10.75 2.80 15.86
C TYR A 266 -12.22 3.20 15.67
N MET A 267 -13.07 2.32 15.12
CA MET A 267 -14.52 2.57 15.11
C MET A 267 -15.09 2.58 16.54
N ARG A 268 -14.43 1.89 17.50
CA ARG A 268 -14.81 1.85 18.93
C ARG A 268 -14.11 2.91 19.80
N LEU A 269 -13.20 3.70 19.23
CA LEU A 269 -12.35 4.65 19.96
C LEU A 269 -12.64 6.12 19.63
N GLN A 270 -13.77 6.42 19.00
CA GLN A 270 -14.03 7.77 18.48
C GLN A 270 -14.15 8.83 19.56
N ASP A 271 -14.77 8.49 20.70
CA ASP A 271 -14.85 9.38 21.85
C ASP A 271 -13.45 9.66 22.42
N VAL A 272 -12.56 8.66 22.43
CA VAL A 272 -11.17 8.79 22.87
C VAL A 272 -10.36 9.67 21.92
N LEU A 273 -10.62 9.55 20.62
CA LEU A 273 -9.97 10.35 19.58
C LEU A 273 -10.56 11.76 19.43
N GLU A 274 -11.68 12.05 20.09
CA GLU A 274 -12.52 13.24 19.84
C GLU A 274 -12.82 13.41 18.33
N LEU A 275 -13.06 12.31 17.63
CA LEU A 275 -13.24 12.29 16.19
C LEU A 275 -14.61 12.88 15.82
N ASN A 276 -14.63 13.82 14.89
CA ASN A 276 -15.84 14.51 14.47
C ASN A 276 -15.99 14.41 12.94
N PHE A 277 -16.81 13.47 12.49
CA PHE A 277 -17.06 13.21 11.07
C PHE A 277 -17.74 14.36 10.30
N TYR A 278 -18.17 15.44 10.97
CA TYR A 278 -18.55 16.68 10.30
C TYR A 278 -17.36 17.49 9.79
N THR A 279 -16.19 17.33 10.41
CA THR A 279 -14.97 18.12 10.10
C THR A 279 -13.78 17.26 9.73
N ASP A 280 -13.77 15.99 10.12
CA ASP A 280 -12.65 15.06 9.99
C ASP A 280 -12.83 14.07 8.83
N SER A 281 -13.99 14.14 8.16
CA SER A 281 -14.33 13.33 6.99
C SER A 281 -13.91 14.02 5.71
N LEU A 282 -13.35 13.24 4.78
CA LEU A 282 -13.01 13.68 3.43
C LEU A 282 -14.20 13.60 2.46
N ASP A 283 -14.89 12.47 2.42
CA ASP A 283 -15.84 12.09 1.35
C ASP A 283 -17.09 11.38 1.91
N GLY A 284 -17.83 12.09 2.77
CA GLY A 284 -19.06 11.56 3.37
C GLY A 284 -18.82 10.42 4.36
N GLY A 285 -17.59 10.33 4.89
CA GLY A 285 -17.17 9.43 5.96
C GLY A 285 -16.38 8.22 5.48
N THR A 286 -16.29 7.98 4.18
CA THR A 286 -15.54 6.81 3.68
C THR A 286 -14.06 6.90 4.05
N HIS A 287 -13.47 8.08 3.98
CA HIS A 287 -12.09 8.36 4.35
C HIS A 287 -11.98 9.55 5.29
N LEU A 288 -10.91 9.56 6.08
CA LEU A 288 -10.52 10.72 6.87
C LEU A 288 -9.81 11.76 6.00
N ASN A 289 -10.02 13.03 6.36
CA ASN A 289 -9.15 14.11 5.89
C ASN A 289 -7.94 14.26 6.82
N GLU A 290 -7.09 15.25 6.56
CA GLU A 290 -5.89 15.56 7.36
C GLU A 290 -6.17 15.69 8.87
N SER A 291 -7.28 16.34 9.26
CA SER A 291 -7.65 16.50 10.67
C SER A 291 -7.95 15.16 11.34
N GLY A 292 -8.79 14.34 10.70
CA GLY A 292 -9.15 13.01 11.20
C GLY A 292 -7.97 12.05 11.24
N ALA A 293 -7.22 11.99 10.14
CA ALA A 293 -6.00 11.20 10.03
C ALA A 293 -4.99 11.60 11.11
N GLY A 294 -4.92 12.90 11.41
CA GLY A 294 -4.04 13.41 12.45
C GLY A 294 -4.38 12.92 13.85
N LYS A 295 -5.67 12.82 14.18
CA LYS A 295 -6.13 12.26 15.47
C LYS A 295 -5.79 10.77 15.58
N VAL A 296 -6.11 9.99 14.55
CA VAL A 296 -5.82 8.55 14.50
C VAL A 296 -4.32 8.29 14.57
N SER A 297 -3.52 9.02 13.78
CA SER A 297 -2.07 8.87 13.74
C SER A 297 -1.42 9.19 15.07
N LYS A 298 -1.85 10.25 15.78
CA LYS A 298 -1.32 10.58 17.11
C LYS A 298 -1.56 9.47 18.12
N HIS A 299 -2.78 8.91 18.15
CA HIS A 299 -3.09 7.80 19.04
C HIS A 299 -2.29 6.54 18.68
N LEU A 300 -2.18 6.21 17.39
CA LEU A 300 -1.41 5.03 16.95
C LEU A 300 0.08 5.20 17.25
N ALA A 301 0.64 6.39 17.03
CA ALA A 301 2.04 6.68 17.31
C ALA A 301 2.36 6.53 18.80
N ALA A 302 1.51 7.10 19.68
CA ALA A 302 1.64 6.94 21.12
C ALA A 302 1.57 5.46 21.54
N TYR A 303 0.59 4.72 21.00
CA TYR A 303 0.42 3.30 21.27
C TYR A 303 1.66 2.47 20.86
N LEU A 304 2.15 2.69 19.63
CA LEU A 304 3.34 1.99 19.13
C LEU A 304 4.56 2.30 20.00
N LYS A 305 4.75 3.58 20.36
CA LYS A 305 5.86 4.03 21.18
C LYS A 305 5.87 3.31 22.53
N GLU A 306 4.76 3.34 23.26
CA GLU A 306 4.61 2.76 24.60
C GLU A 306 4.76 1.23 24.61
N ASN A 307 4.25 0.53 23.59
CA ASN A 307 4.15 -0.93 23.61
C ASN A 307 5.32 -1.66 22.93
N TYR A 308 6.09 -0.97 22.08
CA TYR A 308 7.12 -1.60 21.25
C TYR A 308 8.48 -0.91 21.27
N PHE A 309 8.58 0.37 21.68
CA PHE A 309 9.79 1.18 21.52
C PHE A 309 10.20 1.98 22.78
N GLU A 310 9.56 1.73 23.92
CA GLU A 310 9.93 2.20 25.27
C GLU A 310 10.30 1.03 26.17
#